data_AF-A0A2V8SAJ4-F1
#
_entry.id   AF-A0A2V8SAJ4-F1
#
_cell.length_a   1.000
_cell.length_b   1.000
_cell.length_c   1.000
_cell.angle_alpha   90.00
_cell.angle_beta   90.00
_cell.angle_gamma   90.00
#
_symmetry.space_group_name_H-M   'P 1'
#
loop_
_entity.id
_entity.type
_entity.pdbx_description
1 polymer ?
#
loop_
_entity_poly.entity_id
_entity_poly.type
_entity_poly.pdbx_seq_one_letter_code
_entity_poly.pdbx_strand_id
1 'polypeptide(L)'
;MDARRLRPAAILALAMAYLEAATVVYLRAIYGITDLVRDVPAYDPRLAAVELGRELATLVLLLALGWAAGGTRQARLGLACFAFGLWDILYYVWLRLLIGWPASLLDTDILFFIPLPWWGPVLAPILIACLAVTGGWLAVAASDRGRMLRPRWFEWGATAAGILLVLYAFMADALAALPATAEELSRLRPSAFPWPAYLAGLAAMAWAVLGSLRRAARGPAPA
;
A
#
# COMPACT_ATOMS: atom_id res chain seq x y z
N MET A 1 20.85 11.96 11.35
CA MET A 1 20.53 10.52 11.27
C MET A 1 19.04 10.38 11.07
N ASP A 2 18.65 10.15 9.83
CA ASP A 2 17.28 9.93 9.39
C ASP A 2 16.68 8.67 10.04
N ALA A 3 17.49 7.69 10.48
CA ALA A 3 17.02 6.53 11.23
C ALA A 3 16.36 6.89 12.57
N ARG A 4 16.74 8.03 13.19
CA ARG A 4 16.04 8.52 14.40
C ARG A 4 14.61 8.98 14.08
N ARG A 5 14.32 9.31 12.82
CA ARG A 5 13.01 9.76 12.33
C ARG A 5 12.06 8.60 12.00
N LEU A 6 12.54 7.34 12.01
CA LEU A 6 11.68 6.16 11.85
C LEU A 6 10.69 5.99 13.01
N ARG A 7 11.11 6.32 14.25
CA ARG A 7 10.23 6.25 15.43
C ARG A 7 9.03 7.21 15.32
N PRO A 8 9.21 8.52 15.11
CA PRO A 8 8.08 9.42 14.95
C PRO A 8 7.24 9.08 13.70
N ALA A 9 7.86 8.63 12.60
CA ALA A 9 7.13 8.15 11.44
C ALA A 9 6.24 6.93 11.78
N ALA A 10 6.73 6.01 12.62
CA ALA A 10 5.97 4.85 13.07
C ALA A 10 4.80 5.23 13.98
N ILE A 11 5.00 6.17 14.91
CA ILE A 11 3.93 6.69 15.78
C ILE A 11 2.85 7.37 14.94
N LEU A 12 3.24 8.17 13.95
CA LEU A 12 2.29 8.83 13.07
C LEU A 12 1.53 7.81 12.21
N ALA A 13 2.22 6.81 11.63
CA ALA A 13 1.57 5.74 10.88
C ALA A 13 0.56 4.95 11.74
N LEU A 14 0.87 4.67 13.01
CA LEU A 14 -0.03 4.02 13.95
C LEU A 14 -1.30 4.84 14.20
N ALA A 15 -1.15 6.14 14.49
CA ALA A 15 -2.27 7.03 14.73
C ALA A 15 -3.13 7.22 13.48
N MET A 16 -2.47 7.39 12.33
CA MET A 16 -3.15 7.57 11.04
C MET A 16 -3.90 6.30 10.62
N ALA A 17 -3.34 5.12 10.88
CA ALA A 17 -4.00 3.84 10.63
C ALA A 17 -5.28 3.68 11.46
N TYR A 18 -5.27 4.14 12.71
CA TYR A 18 -6.46 4.15 13.55
C TYR A 18 -7.54 5.08 12.99
N LEU A 19 -7.15 6.30 12.56
CA LEU A 19 -8.09 7.27 11.98
C LEU A 19 -8.78 6.71 10.73
N GLU A 20 -8.01 6.07 9.84
CA GLU A 20 -8.55 5.47 8.62
C GLU A 20 -9.44 4.26 8.93
N ALA A 21 -9.02 3.40 9.85
CA ALA A 21 -9.83 2.27 10.30
C ALA A 21 -11.15 2.75 10.94
N ALA A 22 -11.12 3.79 11.77
CA ALA A 22 -12.31 4.37 12.38
C ALA A 22 -13.27 4.94 11.34
N THR A 23 -12.78 5.63 10.31
CA THR A 23 -13.61 6.09 9.18
C THR A 23 -14.29 4.92 8.49
N VAL A 24 -13.55 3.85 8.18
CA VAL A 24 -14.13 2.65 7.54
C VAL A 24 -15.16 1.96 8.43
N VAL A 25 -14.92 1.88 9.74
CA VAL A 25 -15.89 1.37 10.71
C VAL A 25 -17.18 2.19 10.68
N TYR A 26 -17.08 3.52 10.67
CA TYR A 26 -18.26 4.39 10.57
C TYR A 26 -19.00 4.22 9.24
N LEU A 27 -18.28 4.15 8.12
CA LEU A 27 -18.89 3.92 6.81
C LEU A 27 -19.65 2.59 6.79
N ARG A 28 -19.03 1.50 7.24
CA ARG A 28 -19.70 0.19 7.31
C ARG A 28 -20.96 0.23 8.17
N ALA A 29 -20.90 0.91 9.32
CA ALA A 29 -22.05 1.07 10.21
C ALA A 29 -23.18 1.89 9.57
N ILE A 30 -22.86 3.03 8.95
CA ILE A 30 -23.84 3.92 8.31
C ILE A 30 -24.54 3.22 7.14
N TYR A 31 -23.79 2.45 6.35
CA TYR A 31 -24.30 1.75 5.18
C TYR A 31 -24.85 0.35 5.47
N GLY A 32 -24.80 -0.12 6.73
CA GLY A 32 -25.25 -1.46 7.10
C GLY A 32 -24.43 -2.58 6.45
N ILE A 33 -23.15 -2.33 6.15
CA ILE A 33 -22.24 -3.30 5.52
C ILE A 33 -21.69 -4.21 6.61
N THR A 34 -22.15 -5.45 6.61
CA THR A 34 -21.66 -6.54 7.47
C THR A 34 -20.68 -7.45 6.73
N ASP A 35 -20.87 -7.61 5.43
CA ASP A 35 -20.04 -8.41 4.54
C ASP A 35 -19.81 -7.63 3.24
N LEU A 36 -18.54 -7.34 2.93
CA LEU A 36 -18.16 -6.53 1.77
C LEU A 36 -18.47 -7.19 0.42
N VAL A 37 -18.45 -8.51 0.36
CA VAL A 37 -18.70 -9.26 -0.87
C VAL A 37 -20.21 -9.46 -1.06
N ARG A 38 -20.97 -9.59 0.02
CA ARG A 38 -22.42 -9.78 -0.08
C ARG A 38 -23.17 -8.47 -0.20
N ASP A 39 -22.88 -7.49 0.65
CA ASP A 39 -23.73 -6.33 0.84
C ASP A 39 -23.44 -5.27 -0.25
N VAL A 40 -24.48 -4.78 -0.94
CA VAL A 40 -24.38 -3.75 -1.99
C VAL A 40 -25.05 -2.47 -1.44
N PRO A 41 -24.29 -1.51 -0.87
CA PRO A 41 -24.87 -0.25 -0.46
C PRO A 41 -25.37 0.55 -1.67
N ALA A 42 -26.35 1.42 -1.46
CA ALA A 42 -26.79 2.34 -2.49
C ALA A 42 -25.63 3.27 -2.88
N TYR A 43 -25.37 3.38 -4.18
CA TYR A 43 -24.32 4.25 -4.71
C TYR A 43 -24.69 5.72 -4.50
N ASP A 44 -23.83 6.46 -3.80
CA ASP A 44 -23.92 7.91 -3.68
C ASP A 44 -22.68 8.53 -4.33
N PRO A 45 -22.82 9.26 -5.45
CA PRO A 45 -21.68 9.84 -6.15
C PRO A 45 -20.93 10.89 -5.33
N ARG A 46 -21.59 11.58 -4.39
CA ARG A 46 -20.94 12.56 -3.53
C ARG A 46 -20.04 11.88 -2.51
N LEU A 47 -20.55 10.82 -1.87
CA LEU A 47 -19.77 10.06 -0.90
C LEU A 47 -18.65 9.27 -1.58
N ALA A 48 -18.88 8.73 -2.78
CA ALA A 48 -17.82 8.12 -3.59
C ALA A 48 -16.69 9.10 -3.90
N ALA A 49 -16.99 10.36 -4.22
CA ALA A 49 -15.98 11.39 -4.44
C ALA A 49 -15.23 11.76 -3.15
N VAL A 50 -15.91 11.77 -2.00
CA VAL A 50 -15.28 11.97 -0.68
C VAL A 50 -14.32 10.82 -0.34
N GLU A 51 -14.72 9.57 -0.59
CA GLU A 51 -13.85 8.40 -0.38
C GLU A 51 -12.60 8.47 -1.27
N LEU A 52 -12.77 8.81 -2.55
CA LEU A 52 -11.64 9.01 -3.46
C LEU A 52 -10.72 10.13 -2.99
N GLY A 53 -11.30 11.23 -2.51
CA GLY A 53 -10.55 12.36 -1.94
C GLY A 53 -9.79 11.97 -0.67
N ARG A 54 -10.40 11.17 0.22
CA ARG A 54 -9.78 10.65 1.44
C ARG A 54 -8.57 9.79 1.10
N GLU A 55 -8.73 8.79 0.23
CA GLU A 55 -7.63 7.91 -0.19
C GLU A 55 -6.46 8.68 -0.81
N LEU A 56 -6.77 9.65 -1.69
CA LEU A 56 -5.75 10.51 -2.27
C LEU A 56 -5.03 11.33 -1.21
N ALA A 57 -5.76 11.89 -0.24
CA ALA A 57 -5.19 12.67 0.85
C ALA A 57 -4.28 11.80 1.73
N THR A 58 -4.64 10.55 2.01
CA THR A 58 -3.81 9.58 2.74
C THR A 58 -2.47 9.34 2.03
N LEU A 59 -2.50 9.11 0.72
CA LEU A 59 -1.29 8.92 -0.08
C LEU A 59 -0.39 10.17 -0.08
N VAL A 60 -1.00 11.36 -0.26
CA VAL A 60 -0.28 12.64 -0.21
C VAL A 60 0.34 12.87 1.17
N LEU A 61 -0.38 12.58 2.25
CA LEU A 61 0.11 12.74 3.62
C LEU A 61 1.34 11.86 3.89
N LEU A 62 1.30 10.58 3.50
CA LEU A 62 2.40 9.64 3.66
C LEU A 62 3.64 10.06 2.85
N LEU A 63 3.43 10.57 1.63
CA LEU A 63 4.50 11.12 0.82
C LEU A 63 5.09 12.39 1.45
N ALA A 64 4.23 13.31 1.90
CA ALA A 64 4.64 14.56 2.54
C ALA A 64 5.42 14.30 3.84
N LEU A 65 5.03 13.31 4.64
CA LEU A 65 5.77 12.86 5.82
C LEU A 65 7.21 12.47 5.45
N GLY A 66 7.36 11.63 4.42
CA GLY A 66 8.69 11.24 3.94
C GLY A 66 9.52 12.45 3.50
N TRP A 67 8.93 13.38 2.75
CA TRP A 67 9.62 14.57 2.24
C TRP A 67 10.00 15.58 3.32
N ALA A 68 9.15 15.77 4.32
CA ALA A 68 9.42 16.63 5.47
C ALA A 68 10.48 16.02 6.39
N ALA A 69 10.50 14.69 6.53
CA ALA A 69 11.39 13.99 7.44
C ALA A 69 12.74 13.61 6.82
N GLY A 70 12.87 13.29 5.54
CA GLY A 70 14.13 12.79 4.98
C GLY A 70 15.14 13.88 4.61
N GLY A 71 16.43 13.68 4.95
CA GLY A 71 17.52 14.57 4.56
C GLY A 71 17.97 14.40 3.10
N THR A 72 17.84 13.21 2.54
CA THR A 72 18.19 12.88 1.14
C THR A 72 16.97 12.38 0.37
N ARG A 73 16.99 12.41 -0.98
CA ARG A 73 15.90 11.84 -1.80
C ARG A 73 15.62 10.37 -1.45
N GLN A 74 16.66 9.60 -1.19
CA GLN A 74 16.55 8.20 -0.77
C GLN A 74 15.91 8.06 0.61
N ALA A 75 16.32 8.87 1.58
CA ALA A 75 15.71 8.83 2.91
C ALA A 75 14.25 9.30 2.89
N ARG A 76 13.91 10.30 2.05
CA ARG A 76 12.54 10.79 1.87
C ARG A 76 11.61 9.70 1.34
N LEU A 77 12.02 9.05 0.25
CA LEU A 77 11.29 7.90 -0.31
C LEU A 77 11.25 6.73 0.67
N GLY A 78 12.37 6.42 1.33
CA GLY A 78 12.44 5.32 2.30
C GLY A 78 11.53 5.52 3.51
N LEU A 79 11.44 6.74 4.05
CA LEU A 79 10.51 7.08 5.13
C LEU A 79 9.05 7.04 4.67
N ALA A 80 8.75 7.52 3.46
CA ALA A 80 7.41 7.41 2.89
C ALA A 80 6.97 5.94 2.72
N CYS A 81 7.82 5.09 2.12
CA CYS A 81 7.54 3.65 1.96
C CYS A 81 7.41 2.93 3.30
N PHE A 82 8.28 3.27 4.26
CA PHE A 82 8.21 2.71 5.61
C PHE A 82 6.90 3.07 6.30
N ALA A 83 6.51 4.35 6.28
CA ALA A 83 5.26 4.80 6.87
C ALA A 83 4.04 4.22 6.16
N PHE A 84 4.05 4.16 4.82
CA PHE A 84 2.98 3.57 4.01
C PHE A 84 2.75 2.10 4.37
N GLY A 85 3.80 1.28 4.34
CA GLY A 85 3.64 -0.15 4.66
C GLY A 85 3.27 -0.39 6.12
N LEU A 86 3.79 0.42 7.05
CA LEU A 86 3.42 0.26 8.45
C LEU A 86 1.97 0.69 8.71
N TRP A 87 1.54 1.78 8.09
CA TRP A 87 0.15 2.24 8.12
C TRP A 87 -0.81 1.16 7.61
N ASP A 88 -0.49 0.55 6.46
CA ASP A 88 -1.34 -0.45 5.81
C ASP A 88 -1.50 -1.71 6.68
N ILE A 89 -0.41 -2.20 7.28
CA ILE A 89 -0.47 -3.33 8.23
C ILE A 89 -1.30 -2.96 9.47
N LEU A 90 -1.06 -1.78 10.05
CA LEU A 90 -1.73 -1.35 11.27
C LEU A 90 -3.22 -1.05 11.03
N TYR A 91 -3.60 -0.65 9.82
CA TYR A 91 -5.00 -0.46 9.43
C TYR A 91 -5.79 -1.77 9.62
N TYR A 92 -5.28 -2.89 9.10
CA TYR A 92 -5.92 -4.19 9.30
C TYR A 92 -5.88 -4.67 10.75
N VAL A 93 -4.82 -4.36 11.51
CA VAL A 93 -4.77 -4.64 12.95
C VAL A 93 -5.89 -3.90 13.67
N TRP A 94 -6.09 -2.62 13.38
CA TRP A 94 -7.15 -1.82 13.99
C TRP A 94 -8.53 -2.31 13.59
N LEU A 95 -8.78 -2.62 12.31
CA LEU A 95 -10.05 -3.22 11.89
C LEU A 95 -10.34 -4.53 12.63
N ARG A 96 -9.31 -5.37 12.87
CA ARG A 96 -9.49 -6.64 13.58
C ARG A 96 -9.88 -6.41 15.03
N LEU A 97 -9.30 -5.40 15.66
CA LEU A 97 -9.60 -5.03 17.05
C LEU A 97 -10.98 -4.36 17.20
N LEU A 98 -11.38 -3.53 16.24
CA LEU A 98 -12.60 -2.72 16.34
C LEU A 98 -13.85 -3.49 15.91
N ILE A 99 -13.78 -4.26 14.83
CA ILE A 99 -14.95 -4.92 14.22
C ILE A 99 -14.70 -6.40 13.88
N GLY A 100 -13.56 -6.98 14.28
CA GLY A 100 -13.25 -8.38 14.01
C GLY A 100 -12.83 -8.68 12.56
N TRP A 101 -12.65 -7.66 11.72
CA TRP A 101 -12.29 -7.80 10.30
C TRP A 101 -10.79 -7.61 10.04
N PRO A 102 -10.14 -8.40 9.18
CA PRO A 102 -10.66 -9.60 8.54
C PRO A 102 -10.70 -10.78 9.52
N ALA A 103 -11.55 -11.78 9.28
CA ALA A 103 -11.56 -13.02 10.03
C ALA A 103 -10.32 -13.90 9.72
N SER A 104 -9.86 -13.87 8.47
CA SER A 104 -8.69 -14.57 7.91
C SER A 104 -7.91 -13.65 6.97
N LEU A 105 -6.59 -13.88 6.81
CA LEU A 105 -5.78 -13.15 5.83
C LEU A 105 -6.22 -13.40 4.37
N LEU A 106 -7.00 -14.45 4.12
CA LEU A 106 -7.54 -14.74 2.79
C LEU A 106 -8.92 -14.12 2.53
N ASP A 107 -9.50 -13.42 3.52
CA ASP A 107 -10.75 -12.70 3.32
C ASP A 107 -10.54 -11.59 2.29
N THR A 108 -11.51 -11.44 1.40
CA THR A 108 -11.45 -10.48 0.30
C THR A 108 -11.91 -9.11 0.79
N ASP A 109 -11.10 -8.09 0.52
CA ASP A 109 -11.36 -6.69 0.87
C ASP A 109 -11.32 -5.80 -0.38
N ILE A 110 -11.81 -4.57 -0.23
CA ILE A 110 -11.63 -3.46 -1.17
C ILE A 110 -10.56 -2.55 -0.59
N LEU A 111 -9.39 -2.55 -1.22
CA LEU A 111 -8.21 -1.89 -0.66
C LEU A 111 -8.19 -0.38 -0.94
N PHE A 112 -8.51 -0.01 -2.18
CA PHE A 112 -8.47 1.35 -2.72
C PHE A 112 -9.47 1.47 -3.88
N PHE A 113 -9.89 2.69 -4.18
CA PHE A 113 -10.70 3.05 -5.35
C PHE A 113 -9.89 3.76 -6.45
N ILE A 114 -8.65 4.18 -6.19
CA ILE A 114 -7.78 4.89 -7.15
C ILE A 114 -6.85 3.91 -7.89
N PRO A 115 -6.76 3.91 -9.24
CA PRO A 115 -7.64 4.62 -10.19
C PRO A 115 -8.95 3.86 -10.48
N LEU A 116 -9.01 2.59 -10.10
CA LEU A 116 -10.18 1.71 -10.16
C LEU A 116 -10.27 0.95 -8.82
N PRO A 117 -11.41 0.30 -8.50
CA PRO A 117 -11.52 -0.54 -7.30
C PRO A 117 -10.48 -1.66 -7.26
N TRP A 118 -9.77 -1.79 -6.15
CA TRP A 118 -8.78 -2.82 -5.90
C TRP A 118 -9.38 -3.90 -5.04
N TRP A 119 -9.69 -5.03 -5.65
CA TRP A 119 -10.20 -6.19 -4.95
C TRP A 119 -9.09 -7.21 -4.71
N GLY A 120 -9.02 -7.75 -3.49
CA GLY A 120 -8.09 -8.84 -3.22
C GLY A 120 -8.12 -9.33 -1.78
N PRO A 121 -7.48 -10.49 -1.53
CA PRO A 121 -7.35 -11.02 -0.18
C PRO A 121 -6.44 -10.11 0.66
N VAL A 122 -6.75 -9.90 1.94
CA VAL A 122 -5.96 -9.03 2.85
C VAL A 122 -4.48 -9.42 2.93
N LEU A 123 -4.13 -10.67 2.64
CA LEU A 123 -2.75 -11.12 2.53
C LEU A 123 -1.97 -10.36 1.44
N ALA A 124 -2.60 -10.01 0.32
CA ALA A 124 -1.96 -9.32 -0.79
C ALA A 124 -1.45 -7.90 -0.43
N PRO A 125 -2.24 -6.99 0.17
CA PRO A 125 -1.70 -5.71 0.64
C PRO A 125 -0.62 -5.90 1.71
N ILE A 126 -0.83 -6.81 2.67
CA ILE A 126 0.14 -7.07 3.76
C ILE A 126 1.53 -7.48 3.21
N LEU A 127 1.59 -8.33 2.18
CA LEU A 127 2.85 -8.73 1.58
C LEU A 127 3.60 -7.56 0.91
N ILE A 128 2.88 -6.67 0.23
CA ILE A 128 3.45 -5.43 -0.35
C ILE A 128 3.91 -4.52 0.77
N ALA A 129 3.10 -4.38 1.81
CA ALA A 129 3.39 -3.54 2.96
C ALA A 129 4.66 -4.03 3.69
N CYS A 130 4.85 -5.33 3.86
CA CYS A 130 6.10 -5.90 4.40
C CYS A 130 7.32 -5.55 3.53
N LEU A 131 7.18 -5.64 2.20
CA LEU A 131 8.25 -5.24 1.28
C LEU A 131 8.54 -3.73 1.38
N ALA A 132 7.51 -2.89 1.50
CA ALA A 132 7.63 -1.44 1.63
C ALA A 132 8.29 -1.04 2.97
N VAL A 133 7.88 -1.65 4.09
CA VAL A 133 8.49 -1.44 5.41
C VAL A 133 9.96 -1.81 5.41
N THR A 134 10.28 -3.02 4.94
CA THR A 134 11.66 -3.52 4.94
C THR A 134 12.55 -2.74 3.98
N GLY A 135 12.09 -2.51 2.74
CA GLY A 135 12.80 -1.71 1.75
C GLY A 135 13.01 -0.26 2.19
N GLY A 136 11.97 0.37 2.74
CA GLY A 136 12.01 1.74 3.25
C GLY A 136 12.97 1.90 4.43
N TRP A 137 12.88 1.00 5.42
CA TRP A 137 13.80 0.96 6.56
C TRP A 137 15.26 0.83 6.12
N LEU A 138 15.54 -0.11 5.22
CA LEU A 138 16.90 -0.34 4.72
C LEU A 138 17.42 0.83 3.88
N ALA A 139 16.56 1.49 3.09
CA ALA A 139 16.91 2.68 2.33
C ALA A 139 17.32 3.85 3.25
N VAL A 140 16.58 4.07 4.35
CA VAL A 140 16.92 5.07 5.36
C VAL A 140 18.23 4.71 6.06
N ALA A 141 18.40 3.46 6.48
CA ALA A 141 19.61 2.98 7.13
C ALA A 141 20.86 3.10 6.23
N ALA A 142 20.71 2.83 4.93
CA ALA A 142 21.78 3.03 3.95
C ALA A 142 22.13 4.52 3.78
N SER A 143 21.13 5.40 3.72
CA SER A 143 21.34 6.84 3.59
C SER A 143 22.14 7.41 4.78
N ASP A 144 21.84 6.97 6.00
CA ASP A 144 22.57 7.39 7.21
C ASP A 144 24.04 6.96 7.22
N ARG A 145 24.38 5.90 6.49
CA ARG A 145 25.75 5.42 6.32
C ARG A 145 26.43 6.03 5.10
N GLY A 146 25.88 7.09 4.50
CA GLY A 146 26.40 7.70 3.27
C GLY A 146 26.29 6.81 2.03
N ARG A 147 25.50 5.73 2.08
CA ARG A 147 25.35 4.78 0.98
C ARG A 147 24.12 5.10 0.14
N MET A 148 24.32 5.19 -1.17
CA MET A 148 23.25 5.41 -2.13
C MET A 148 22.79 4.09 -2.77
N LEU A 149 21.49 3.84 -2.78
CA LEU A 149 20.86 2.82 -3.60
C LEU A 149 20.92 3.28 -5.06
N ARG A 150 21.61 2.50 -5.88
CA ARG A 150 21.72 2.74 -7.33
C ARG A 150 21.14 1.54 -8.08
N PRO A 151 19.80 1.49 -8.25
CA PRO A 151 19.18 0.45 -9.06
C PRO A 151 19.66 0.58 -10.51
N ARG A 152 19.91 -0.56 -11.15
CA ARG A 152 20.25 -0.63 -12.56
C ARG A 152 18.98 -0.44 -13.39
N TRP A 153 19.12 -0.08 -14.67
CA TRP A 153 17.98 0.15 -15.56
C TRP A 153 17.03 -1.06 -15.63
N PHE A 154 17.56 -2.30 -15.58
CA PHE A 154 16.74 -3.50 -15.58
C PHE A 154 16.04 -3.76 -14.24
N GLU A 155 16.55 -3.25 -13.12
CA GLU A 155 15.87 -3.30 -11.82
C GLU A 155 14.76 -2.26 -11.75
N TRP A 156 14.97 -1.09 -12.38
CA TRP A 156 13.89 -0.14 -12.62
C TRP A 156 12.80 -0.77 -13.49
N GLY A 157 13.18 -1.44 -14.59
CA GLY A 157 12.25 -2.20 -15.43
C GLY A 157 11.49 -3.27 -14.65
N ALA A 158 12.20 -4.09 -13.85
CA ALA A 158 11.58 -5.13 -13.04
C ALA A 158 10.65 -4.56 -11.94
N THR A 159 11.02 -3.44 -11.33
CA THR A 159 10.18 -2.76 -10.35
C THR A 159 8.91 -2.23 -11.01
N ALA A 160 9.03 -1.55 -12.16
CA ALA A 160 7.89 -1.01 -12.90
C ALA A 160 6.96 -2.14 -13.39
N ALA A 161 7.50 -3.19 -14.00
CA ALA A 161 6.74 -4.36 -14.42
C ALA A 161 6.06 -5.06 -13.23
N GLY A 162 6.76 -5.16 -12.09
CA GLY A 162 6.21 -5.76 -10.88
C GLY A 162 5.05 -4.97 -10.28
N ILE A 163 5.16 -3.63 -10.25
CA ILE A 163 4.06 -2.74 -9.85
C ILE A 163 2.87 -2.93 -10.79
N LEU A 164 3.09 -2.92 -12.11
CA LEU A 164 2.02 -3.09 -13.09
C LEU A 164 1.31 -4.45 -12.96
N LEU A 165 2.05 -5.53 -12.72
CA LEU A 165 1.46 -6.86 -12.52
C LEU A 165 0.61 -6.96 -11.25
N VAL A 166 1.08 -6.37 -10.15
CA VAL A 166 0.33 -6.32 -8.89
C VAL A 166 -0.90 -5.44 -9.02
N LEU A 167 -0.78 -4.27 -9.65
CA LEU A 167 -1.90 -3.38 -9.93
C LEU A 167 -2.94 -4.04 -10.83
N TYR A 168 -2.49 -4.72 -11.90
CA TYR A 168 -3.36 -5.53 -12.74
C TYR A 168 -4.10 -6.58 -11.91
N ALA A 169 -3.41 -7.27 -11.00
CA ALA A 169 -4.04 -8.29 -10.18
C ALA A 169 -5.18 -7.76 -9.30
N PHE A 170 -5.01 -6.59 -8.69
CA PHE A 170 -6.05 -5.93 -7.89
C PHE A 170 -7.20 -5.38 -8.72
N MET A 171 -6.92 -4.89 -9.93
CA MET A 171 -7.91 -4.22 -10.79
C MET A 171 -8.47 -5.15 -11.88
N ALA A 172 -8.15 -6.44 -11.88
CA ALA A 172 -8.48 -7.35 -12.99
C ALA A 172 -9.97 -7.33 -13.36
N ASP A 173 -10.84 -7.41 -12.36
CA ASP A 173 -12.30 -7.37 -12.56
C ASP A 173 -12.77 -5.99 -13.03
N ALA A 174 -12.24 -4.91 -12.44
CA ALA A 174 -12.58 -3.55 -12.84
C ALA A 174 -12.15 -3.24 -14.28
N LEU A 175 -10.97 -3.72 -14.69
CA LEU A 175 -10.45 -3.59 -16.05
C LEU A 175 -11.30 -4.39 -17.06
N ALA A 176 -11.73 -5.59 -16.70
CA ALA A 176 -12.59 -6.42 -17.54
C ALA A 176 -13.99 -5.82 -17.74
N ALA A 177 -14.45 -5.02 -16.76
CA ALA A 177 -15.74 -4.34 -16.82
C ALA A 177 -15.70 -3.02 -17.64
N LEU A 178 -14.53 -2.52 -18.04
CA LEU A 178 -14.45 -1.27 -18.80
C LEU A 178 -15.11 -1.40 -20.19
N PRO A 179 -15.89 -0.39 -20.65
CA PRO A 179 -16.06 0.96 -20.09
C PRO A 179 -17.26 1.13 -19.14
N ALA A 180 -17.26 0.45 -17.98
CA ALA A 180 -18.24 0.64 -16.91
C ALA A 180 -18.23 2.05 -16.30
N THR A 181 -19.41 2.49 -15.87
CA THR A 181 -19.64 3.69 -15.05
C THR A 181 -19.19 3.47 -13.60
N ALA A 182 -18.97 4.55 -12.85
CA ALA A 182 -18.62 4.47 -11.43
C ALA A 182 -19.66 3.71 -10.59
N GLU A 183 -20.94 3.84 -10.94
CA GLU A 183 -22.03 3.11 -10.29
C GLU A 183 -21.93 1.60 -10.57
N GLU A 184 -21.68 1.19 -11.82
CA GLU A 184 -21.47 -0.21 -12.18
C GLU A 184 -20.23 -0.79 -11.50
N LEU A 185 -19.12 -0.04 -11.46
CA LEU A 185 -17.90 -0.42 -10.75
C LEU A 185 -18.13 -0.60 -9.25
N SER A 186 -19.00 0.22 -8.62
CA SER A 186 -19.34 0.10 -7.20
C SER A 186 -20.11 -1.18 -6.86
N ARG A 187 -20.78 -1.78 -7.86
CA ARG A 187 -21.55 -3.03 -7.73
C ARG A 187 -20.74 -4.26 -8.12
N LEU A 188 -19.52 -4.09 -8.62
CA LEU A 188 -18.68 -5.21 -9.01
C LEU A 188 -18.44 -6.15 -7.83
N ARG A 189 -18.34 -7.44 -8.17
CA ARG A 189 -17.96 -8.49 -7.24
C ARG A 189 -16.65 -9.10 -7.70
N PRO A 190 -15.72 -9.32 -6.76
CA PRO A 190 -14.43 -9.87 -7.10
C PRO A 190 -14.58 -11.30 -7.63
N SER A 191 -13.88 -11.60 -8.72
CA SER A 191 -13.65 -12.98 -9.15
C SER A 191 -12.46 -13.58 -8.38
N ALA A 192 -11.97 -14.75 -8.81
CA ALA A 192 -10.81 -15.35 -8.18
C ALA A 192 -9.56 -14.47 -8.35
N PHE A 193 -8.94 -14.10 -7.23
CA PHE A 193 -7.75 -13.23 -7.24
C PHE A 193 -6.61 -13.86 -8.08
N PRO A 194 -6.04 -13.14 -9.06
CA PRO A 194 -5.02 -13.67 -9.98
C PRO A 194 -3.65 -13.77 -9.33
N TRP A 195 -3.51 -14.68 -8.37
CA TRP A 195 -2.29 -14.96 -7.61
C TRP A 195 -1.02 -15.12 -8.45
N PRO A 196 -1.01 -15.81 -9.61
CA PRO A 196 0.22 -15.95 -10.39
C PRO A 196 0.78 -14.61 -10.87
N ALA A 197 -0.08 -13.71 -11.37
CA ALA A 197 0.35 -12.37 -11.80
C ALA A 197 0.83 -11.54 -10.62
N TYR A 198 0.08 -11.57 -9.52
CA TYR A 198 0.43 -10.89 -8.28
C TYR A 198 1.79 -11.35 -7.72
N LEU A 199 2.02 -12.66 -7.58
CA LEU A 199 3.24 -13.24 -7.03
C LEU A 199 4.44 -12.99 -7.94
N ALA A 200 4.26 -13.06 -9.27
CA ALA A 200 5.30 -12.70 -10.22
C ALA A 200 5.71 -11.22 -10.07
N GLY A 201 4.73 -10.33 -9.91
CA GLY A 201 4.98 -8.91 -9.71
C GLY A 201 5.68 -8.62 -8.37
N LEU A 202 5.21 -9.23 -7.28
CA LEU A 202 5.83 -9.13 -5.96
C LEU A 202 7.29 -9.63 -5.97
N ALA A 203 7.53 -10.78 -6.61
CA ALA A 203 8.86 -11.34 -6.74
C ALA A 203 9.80 -10.45 -7.56
N ALA A 204 9.32 -9.84 -8.65
CA ALA A 204 10.10 -8.91 -9.46
C ALA A 204 10.51 -7.65 -8.66
N MET A 205 9.58 -7.06 -7.90
CA MET A 205 9.87 -5.93 -7.02
C MET A 205 10.86 -6.32 -5.92
N ALA A 206 10.64 -7.45 -5.25
CA ALA A 206 11.52 -7.93 -4.18
C ALA A 206 12.94 -8.20 -4.70
N TRP A 207 13.07 -8.82 -5.87
CA TRP A 207 14.36 -9.05 -6.52
C TRP A 207 15.12 -7.75 -6.80
N ALA A 208 14.44 -6.73 -7.36
CA ALA A 208 15.05 -5.44 -7.66
C ALA A 208 15.53 -4.72 -6.40
N VAL A 209 14.72 -4.71 -5.34
CA VAL A 209 15.05 -4.12 -4.04
C VAL A 209 16.24 -4.83 -3.40
N LEU A 210 16.21 -6.16 -3.32
CA LEU A 210 17.29 -6.97 -2.75
C LEU A 210 18.59 -6.84 -3.55
N GLY A 211 18.51 -6.79 -4.89
CA GLY A 211 19.66 -6.59 -5.77
C GLY A 211 20.36 -5.25 -5.51
N SER A 212 19.58 -4.17 -5.40
CA SER A 212 20.09 -2.84 -5.07
C SER A 212 20.74 -2.78 -3.69
N LEU A 213 20.08 -3.36 -2.69
CA LEU A 213 20.56 -3.40 -1.31
C LEU A 213 21.86 -4.20 -1.15
N ARG A 214 21.94 -5.40 -1.76
CA ARG A 214 23.16 -6.23 -1.72
C ARG A 214 24.36 -5.51 -2.33
N ARG A 215 24.16 -4.71 -3.38
CA ARG A 215 25.25 -3.93 -3.98
C ARG A 215 25.64 -2.72 -3.14
N ALA A 216 24.67 -2.00 -2.58
CA ALA A 216 24.96 -0.94 -1.63
C ALA A 216 25.70 -1.47 -0.39
N ALA A 217 25.44 -2.71 0.03
CA ALA A 217 26.15 -3.36 1.13
C ALA A 217 27.62 -3.68 0.82
N ARG A 218 27.93 -4.03 -0.44
CA ARG A 218 29.25 -4.44 -0.94
C ARG A 218 30.13 -3.28 -1.43
N GLY A 219 29.58 -2.07 -1.59
CA GLY A 219 30.37 -0.90 -1.99
C GLY A 219 31.40 -0.50 -0.92
N PRO A 220 32.52 0.14 -1.32
CA PRO A 220 33.51 0.64 -0.37
C PRO A 220 32.85 1.55 0.68
N ALA A 221 33.33 1.49 1.91
CA ALA A 221 32.86 2.41 2.96
C ALA A 221 33.12 3.85 2.50
N PRO A 222 32.17 4.78 2.72
CA PRO A 222 32.46 6.19 2.45
C PRO A 222 33.66 6.64 3.29
N ALA A 223 34.55 7.40 2.65
CA ALA A 223 35.73 8.00 3.27
C ALA A 223 35.35 9.09 4.29
#